data_AF-A0A524NCZ6-F1
#
_entry.id   AF-A0A524NCZ6-F1
#
_cell.length_a   1.000
_cell.length_b   1.000
_cell.length_c   1.000
_cell.angle_alpha   90.00
_cell.angle_beta   90.00
_cell.angle_gamma   90.00
#
_symmetry.space_group_name_H-M   'P 1'
#
loop_
_entity.id
_entity.type
_entity.pdbx_description
1 polymer ?
#
loop_
_entity_poly.entity_id
_entity_poly.type
_entity_poly.pdbx_seq_one_letter_code
_entity_poly.pdbx_strand_id
1 'polypeptide(L)'
;MSVLLGVMVLTIVLAVMTGFEEDLRSRILGLNPHVRLVDRLSGGSIRDPGKFAAAVAEHPDVLGAAPVVTAQMLVAANGRLMGVIGRGVATTGDSIAIGILDFVVEGAAADLGV
;
A
#
# COMPACT_ATOMS: atom_id res chain seq x y z
N MET A 1 -19.76 17.56 40.35
CA MET A 1 -18.43 17.87 39.78
C MET A 1 -17.55 16.61 39.64
N SER A 2 -17.44 15.75 40.66
CA SER A 2 -16.63 14.50 40.61
C SER A 2 -17.06 13.50 39.53
N VAL A 3 -18.37 13.27 39.37
CA VAL A 3 -18.89 12.33 38.34
C VAL A 3 -18.65 12.87 36.93
N LEU A 4 -18.72 14.18 36.73
CA LEU A 4 -18.51 14.82 35.43
C LEU A 4 -17.07 14.59 34.93
N LEU A 5 -16.09 14.74 35.82
CA LEU A 5 -14.68 14.45 35.52
C LEU A 5 -14.44 12.96 35.25
N GLY A 6 -15.07 12.07 36.03
CA GLY A 6 -14.96 10.62 35.83
C GLY A 6 -15.50 10.17 34.47
N VAL A 7 -16.66 10.68 34.07
CA VAL A 7 -17.26 10.37 32.76
C VAL A 7 -16.45 11.00 31.63
N MET A 8 -15.99 12.25 31.77
CA MET A 8 -15.14 12.89 30.75
C MET A 8 -13.86 12.09 30.48
N VAL A 9 -13.16 11.64 31.51
CA VAL A 9 -11.94 10.83 31.34
C VAL A 9 -12.25 9.53 30.61
N LEU A 10 -13.35 8.84 30.97
CA LEU A 10 -13.75 7.61 30.29
C LEU A 10 -14.11 7.85 28.82
N THR A 11 -14.87 8.92 28.53
CA THR A 11 -15.23 9.30 27.16
C THR A 11 -14.01 9.64 26.31
N ILE A 12 -13.02 10.35 26.85
CA ILE A 12 -11.78 10.70 26.14
C ILE A 12 -10.97 9.43 25.81
N VAL A 13 -10.81 8.51 26.77
CA VAL A 13 -10.06 7.27 26.53
C VAL A 13 -10.73 6.42 25.46
N LEU A 14 -12.05 6.26 25.51
CA LEU A 14 -12.79 5.56 24.46
C LEU A 14 -12.62 6.26 23.10
N ALA A 15 -12.76 7.59 23.04
CA ALA A 15 -12.63 8.34 21.79
C ALA A 15 -11.25 8.17 21.14
N VAL A 16 -10.18 8.17 21.94
CA VAL A 16 -8.81 7.94 21.44
C VAL A 16 -8.65 6.53 20.89
N MET A 17 -9.12 5.50 21.61
CA MET A 17 -9.02 4.12 21.15
C MET A 17 -9.82 3.90 19.86
N THR A 18 -11.04 4.43 19.77
CA THR A 18 -11.88 4.32 18.58
C THR A 18 -11.25 5.04 17.38
N GLY A 19 -10.76 6.27 17.56
CA GLY A 19 -10.09 6.99 16.48
C GLY A 19 -8.79 6.34 16.02
N PHE A 20 -8.05 5.72 16.94
CA PHE A 20 -6.81 5.00 16.62
C PHE A 20 -7.07 3.67 15.89
N GLU A 21 -8.11 2.93 16.28
CA GLU A 21 -8.52 1.71 15.57
C GLU A 21 -8.91 2.02 14.12
N GLU A 22 -9.65 3.11 13.89
CA GLU A 22 -10.07 3.53 12.56
C GLU A 22 -8.89 3.98 11.68
N ASP A 23 -7.95 4.78 12.23
CA ASP A 23 -6.74 5.20 11.52
C ASP A 23 -5.82 4.01 11.21
N LEU A 24 -5.60 3.11 12.16
CA LEU A 24 -4.83 1.90 11.92
C LEU A 24 -5.49 0.98 10.89
N ARG A 25 -6.80 0.80 10.96
CA ARG A 25 -7.56 -0.02 10.02
C ARG A 25 -7.47 0.56 8.61
N SER A 26 -7.63 1.87 8.48
CA SER A 26 -7.49 2.58 7.21
C SER A 26 -6.09 2.42 6.62
N ARG A 27 -5.04 2.61 7.43
CA ARG A 27 -3.65 2.44 7.00
C ARG A 27 -3.33 1.01 6.58
N ILE A 28 -3.80 0.01 7.33
CA ILE A 28 -3.52 -1.40 7.02
C ILE A 28 -4.23 -1.83 5.73
N LEU A 29 -5.49 -1.40 5.52
CA LEU A 29 -6.30 -1.75 4.35
C LEU A 29 -5.95 -0.94 3.10
N GLY A 30 -5.44 0.29 3.24
CA GLY A 30 -5.02 1.13 2.11
C GLY A 30 -3.64 0.78 1.54
N LEU A 31 -2.80 0.08 2.30
CA LEU A 31 -1.41 -0.20 1.92
C LEU A 31 -1.17 -1.61 1.34
N ASN A 32 -2.14 -2.53 1.47
CA ASN A 32 -2.01 -3.88 0.96
C ASN A 32 -3.02 -4.17 -0.16
N PRO A 33 -2.59 -4.82 -1.26
CA PRO A 33 -3.53 -5.32 -2.25
C PRO A 33 -4.40 -6.40 -1.60
N HIS A 34 -5.72 -6.22 -1.67
CA HIS A 34 -6.70 -7.18 -1.14
C HIS A 34 -6.57 -8.56 -1.79
N VAL A 35 -6.11 -8.61 -3.05
CA VAL A 35 -5.88 -9.83 -3.81
C VAL A 35 -4.54 -9.75 -4.53
N ARG A 36 -3.69 -10.77 -4.37
CA ARG A 36 -2.42 -10.90 -5.10
C ARG A 36 -2.47 -12.09 -6.06
N LEU A 37 -2.48 -11.80 -7.34
CA LEU A 37 -2.41 -12.81 -8.39
C LEU A 37 -0.93 -13.05 -8.73
N VAL A 38 -0.47 -14.28 -8.55
CA VAL A 38 0.90 -14.70 -8.88
C VAL A 38 0.85 -15.97 -9.71
N ASP A 39 1.62 -16.01 -10.80
CA ASP A 39 1.82 -17.23 -11.55
C ASP A 39 2.76 -18.16 -10.78
N ARG A 40 2.21 -19.30 -10.32
CA ARG A 40 2.94 -20.31 -9.55
C ARG A 40 3.76 -21.26 -10.44
N LEU A 41 3.44 -21.36 -11.74
CA LEU A 41 4.05 -22.30 -12.69
C LEU A 41 5.27 -21.70 -13.41
N SER A 42 5.25 -20.39 -13.69
CA SER A 42 6.32 -19.71 -14.44
C SER A 42 7.36 -18.98 -13.56
N GLY A 43 7.54 -19.39 -12.30
CA GLY A 43 8.49 -18.76 -11.38
C GLY A 43 8.14 -17.31 -11.01
N GLY A 44 6.86 -16.94 -11.07
CA GLY A 44 6.38 -15.60 -10.69
C GLY A 44 6.40 -14.56 -11.82
N SER A 45 6.73 -14.94 -13.06
CA SER A 45 6.66 -14.04 -14.22
C SER A 45 5.33 -14.20 -14.96
N ILE A 46 4.54 -13.13 -15.03
CA ILE A 46 3.30 -13.08 -15.80
C ILE A 46 3.65 -12.62 -17.22
N ARG A 47 3.26 -13.39 -18.24
CA ARG A 47 3.32 -12.96 -19.65
C ARG A 47 2.25 -11.88 -19.89
N ASP A 48 2.65 -10.75 -20.46
CA ASP A 48 1.78 -9.59 -20.74
C ASP A 48 0.97 -9.09 -19.52
N PRO A 49 1.64 -8.60 -18.46
CA PRO A 49 0.98 -8.20 -17.22
C PRO A 49 -0.06 -7.09 -17.40
N GLY A 50 0.09 -6.22 -18.41
CA GLY A 50 -0.90 -5.18 -18.73
C GLY A 50 -2.22 -5.72 -19.29
N LYS A 51 -2.19 -6.75 -20.15
CA LYS A 51 -3.42 -7.38 -20.67
C LYS A 51 -4.14 -8.17 -19.58
N PHE A 52 -3.39 -8.82 -18.71
CA PHE A 52 -3.95 -9.55 -17.57
C PHE A 52 -4.58 -8.59 -16.55
N ALA A 53 -3.92 -7.46 -16.26
CA ALA A 53 -4.49 -6.42 -15.42
C ALA A 53 -5.79 -5.84 -16.01
N ALA A 54 -5.83 -5.59 -17.33
CA ALA A 54 -7.05 -5.12 -17.99
C ALA A 54 -8.20 -6.13 -17.91
N ALA A 55 -7.93 -7.42 -18.17
CA ALA A 55 -8.95 -8.48 -18.06
C ALA A 55 -9.48 -8.65 -16.62
N VAL A 56 -8.64 -8.42 -15.61
CA VAL A 56 -9.05 -8.46 -14.19
C VAL A 56 -9.86 -7.20 -13.83
N ALA A 57 -9.49 -6.03 -14.36
CA ALA A 57 -10.21 -4.77 -14.15
C ALA A 57 -11.61 -4.75 -14.78
N GLU A 58 -11.91 -5.61 -15.74
CA GLU A 58 -13.27 -5.75 -16.31
C GLU A 58 -14.28 -6.40 -15.34
N HIS A 59 -13.83 -7.00 -14.23
CA HIS A 59 -14.72 -7.60 -13.25
C HIS A 59 -15.37 -6.50 -12.38
N PRO A 60 -16.71 -6.50 -12.18
CA PRO A 60 -17.43 -5.40 -11.52
C PRO A 60 -17.02 -5.16 -10.06
N ASP A 61 -16.47 -6.16 -9.38
CA ASP A 61 -15.97 -6.05 -8.00
C ASP A 61 -14.51 -5.56 -7.90
N VAL A 62 -13.83 -5.32 -9.03
CA VAL A 62 -12.42 -4.90 -9.04
C VAL A 62 -12.34 -3.37 -9.13
N LEU A 63 -11.98 -2.76 -8.00
CA LEU A 63 -11.81 -1.30 -7.87
C LEU A 63 -10.53 -0.77 -8.54
N GLY A 64 -9.57 -1.64 -8.86
CA GLY A 64 -8.32 -1.28 -9.52
C GLY A 64 -7.36 -2.47 -9.62
N ALA A 65 -6.65 -2.57 -10.74
CA ALA A 65 -5.67 -3.63 -10.98
C ALA A 65 -4.35 -3.01 -11.47
N ALA A 66 -3.27 -3.23 -10.73
CA ALA A 66 -1.94 -2.73 -11.07
C ALA A 66 -0.92 -3.88 -11.13
N PRO A 67 -0.09 -3.96 -12.19
CA PRO A 67 0.99 -4.92 -12.25
C PRO A 67 2.14 -4.49 -11.32
N VAL A 68 2.57 -5.40 -10.44
CA VAL A 68 3.64 -5.15 -9.45
C VAL A 68 4.75 -6.18 -9.60
N VAL A 69 5.99 -5.71 -9.66
CA VAL A 69 7.20 -6.53 -9.63
C VAL A 69 7.89 -6.36 -8.28
N THR A 70 8.32 -7.45 -7.64
CA THR A 70 9.04 -7.39 -6.36
C THR A 70 10.38 -8.08 -6.52
N ALA A 71 11.47 -7.37 -6.22
CA ALA A 71 12.82 -7.89 -6.30
C ALA A 71 13.61 -7.53 -5.03
N GLN A 72 14.43 -8.47 -4.56
CA GLN A 72 15.39 -8.20 -3.50
C GLN A 72 16.61 -7.51 -4.13
N MET A 73 17.00 -6.37 -3.58
CA MET A 73 18.09 -5.54 -4.09
C MET A 73 19.05 -5.19 -2.96
N LEU A 74 20.31 -4.93 -3.30
CA LEU A 74 21.29 -4.37 -2.38
C LEU A 74 21.49 -2.90 -2.74
N VAL A 75 21.17 -2.02 -1.81
CA VAL A 75 21.42 -0.58 -1.97
C VAL A 75 22.68 -0.24 -1.20
N ALA A 76 23.63 0.38 -1.91
CA ALA A 76 24.86 0.89 -1.33
C ALA A 76 24.80 2.41 -1.28
N ALA A 77 24.92 3.00 -0.08
CA ALA A 77 24.98 4.44 0.11
C ALA A 77 25.97 4.78 1.22
N ASN A 78 26.83 5.78 1.01
CA ASN A 78 27.84 6.24 1.98
C ASN A 78 28.66 5.10 2.63
N GLY A 79 29.08 4.11 1.83
CA GLY A 79 29.87 2.96 2.32
C GLY A 79 29.08 1.92 3.12
N ARG A 80 27.76 2.05 3.26
CA ARG A 80 26.88 1.05 3.87
C ARG A 80 26.13 0.30 2.79
N LEU A 81 26.15 -1.03 2.85
CA LEU A 81 25.26 -1.89 2.07
C LEU A 81 24.06 -2.31 2.93
N MET A 82 22.86 -2.17 2.39
CA MET A 82 21.62 -2.68 2.99
C MET A 82 20.85 -3.50 1.97
N GLY A 83 20.37 -4.67 2.39
CA GLY A 83 19.40 -5.44 1.62
C GLY A 83 18.02 -4.77 1.75
N VAL A 84 17.40 -4.44 0.62
CA VAL A 84 16.06 -3.87 0.56
C VAL A 84 15.18 -4.71 -0.37
N ILE A 85 13.88 -4.69 -0.12
CA ILE A 85 12.91 -5.30 -1.04
C ILE A 85 12.32 -4.16 -1.86
N GLY A 86 12.79 -4.03 -3.10
CA GLY A 86 12.24 -3.05 -4.05
C GLY A 86 10.97 -3.59 -4.68
N ARG A 87 9.93 -2.76 -4.72
CA ARG A 87 8.69 -3.04 -5.45
C ARG A 87 8.57 -2.06 -6.61
N GLY A 88 8.67 -2.56 -7.83
CA GLY A 88 8.36 -1.80 -9.03
C GLY A 88 6.85 -1.80 -9.25
N VAL A 89 6.28 -0.61 -9.38
CA VAL A 89 4.87 -0.38 -9.70
C VAL A 89 4.84 0.47 -10.98
N ALA A 90 3.97 0.13 -11.93
CA ALA A 90 3.80 0.97 -13.11
C ALA A 90 3.11 2.28 -12.71
N THR A 91 3.69 3.42 -13.11
CA THR A 91 3.15 4.75 -12.77
C THR A 91 1.91 5.12 -13.60
N THR A 92 1.65 4.39 -14.69
CA THR A 92 0.54 4.64 -15.62
C THR A 92 -0.59 3.64 -15.40
N GLY A 93 -1.70 4.14 -14.86
CA GLY A 93 -2.97 3.41 -14.66
C GLY A 93 -3.19 2.95 -13.22
N ASP A 94 -4.28 3.41 -12.60
CA ASP A 94 -4.79 3.06 -11.24
C ASP A 94 -3.75 2.60 -10.21
N SER A 95 -2.58 3.26 -10.23
CA SER A 95 -1.48 3.14 -9.28
C SER A 95 -1.91 3.57 -7.86
N ILE A 96 -3.15 4.06 -7.74
CA ILE A 96 -3.89 4.45 -6.54
C ILE A 96 -4.25 3.21 -5.67
N ALA A 97 -4.21 2.00 -6.23
CA ALA A 97 -4.51 0.77 -5.46
C ALA A 97 -3.48 0.45 -4.37
N ILE A 98 -2.34 1.14 -4.37
CA ILE A 98 -1.32 1.06 -3.34
C ILE A 98 -1.22 2.47 -2.75
N GLY A 99 -1.94 2.74 -1.65
CA GLY A 99 -2.01 4.05 -0.98
C GLY A 99 -0.69 4.55 -0.37
N ILE A 100 0.45 4.12 -0.91
CA ILE A 100 1.81 4.54 -0.53
C ILE A 100 2.06 6.01 -0.90
N LEU A 101 1.35 6.55 -1.90
CA LEU A 101 1.51 7.96 -2.32
C LEU A 101 1.14 8.94 -1.21
N ASP A 102 0.20 8.60 -0.33
CA ASP A 102 -0.18 9.43 0.82
C ASP A 102 0.88 9.44 1.95
N PHE A 103 1.87 8.55 1.88
CA PHE A 103 2.95 8.43 2.88
C PHE A 103 4.32 8.87 2.35
N VAL A 104 4.38 9.51 1.19
CA VAL A 104 5.64 10.05 0.66
C VAL A 104 5.99 11.33 1.41
N VAL A 105 7.00 11.25 2.27
CA VAL A 105 7.50 12.38 3.08
C VAL A 105 8.42 13.31 2.25
N GLU A 106 9.12 12.77 1.25
CA GLU A 106 10.05 13.50 0.39
C GLU A 106 10.13 12.84 -1.00
N GLY A 107 10.10 13.66 -2.07
CA GLY A 107 10.04 13.19 -3.47
C GLY A 107 8.60 13.08 -4.02
N ALA A 108 8.45 13.00 -5.35
CA ALA A 108 7.16 12.81 -6.01
C ALA A 108 7.21 11.60 -6.94
N ALA A 109 6.13 10.83 -7.04
CA ALA A 109 6.04 9.72 -8.00
C ALA A 109 6.17 10.17 -9.47
N ALA A 110 5.95 11.46 -9.73
CA ALA A 110 6.19 12.10 -11.03
C ALA A 110 7.68 12.37 -11.34
N ASP A 111 8.55 12.32 -10.34
CA ASP A 111 10.00 12.53 -10.50
C ASP A 111 10.75 11.21 -10.82
N LEU A 112 10.06 10.07 -10.69
CA LEU A 112 10.49 8.76 -11.17
C LEU A 112 10.08 8.57 -12.64
N GLY A 113 10.34 9.58 -13.47
CA GLY A 113 10.03 9.57 -14.89
C GLY A 113 10.85 8.54 -15.65
N VAL A 114 10.19 7.42 -16.00
CA VAL A 114 10.50 6.59 -17.18
C VAL A 114 9.19 6.12 -17.79
#